data_AF-A0A532TRE9-F1
#
_entry.id   AF-A0A532TRE9-F1
#
_cell.length_a   1.000
_cell.length_b   1.000
_cell.length_c   1.000
_cell.angle_alpha   90.00
_cell.angle_beta   90.00
_cell.angle_gamma   90.00
#
_symmetry.space_group_name_H-M   'P 1'
#
loop_
_entity.id
_entity.type
_entity.pdbx_description
1 polymer ?
#
loop_
_entity_poly.entity_id
_entity_poly.type
_entity_poly.pdbx_seq_one_letter_code
_entity_poly.pdbx_strand_id
1 'polypeptide(L)'
;MIKKSIFLGIFTSILVFQTIFFALTPIIKADTAIPENYCGELDFNEVYIYDVSSFNTSKPLEWRELDWFAPPRGFANTTPGGQILVNFTGFYDKDPNDSYNLFESPTSYMNIEFKENRLGVLVTNTTFYNISNGEVDMNLAIGYNKFKSGFLIPINNFTYLKQQAYAQDEPPYWNATVIIEETQNNISFDFRQKGGFLQRTKSIYDKISGLLIYTNTSIGNYTLEMTLTNLPDLNAELPLIPAYPTLIIFTSLSITTIILILSAKRKTKKSKN
;
A
#
# COMPACT_ATOMS: atom_id res chain seq x y z
N MET A 1 -0.15 -56.92 -8.90
CA MET A 1 -0.62 -55.86 -9.83
C MET A 1 -1.56 -54.82 -9.21
N ILE A 2 -2.42 -55.18 -8.27
CA ILE A 2 -3.45 -54.30 -7.66
C ILE A 2 -2.87 -53.06 -6.96
N LYS A 3 -1.66 -53.16 -6.38
CA LYS A 3 -1.02 -52.04 -5.66
C LYS A 3 -0.66 -50.83 -6.54
N LYS A 4 -0.26 -51.04 -7.81
CA LYS A 4 0.14 -49.93 -8.72
C LYS A 4 -1.04 -49.10 -9.23
N SER A 5 -2.20 -49.72 -9.46
CA SER A 5 -3.40 -49.00 -9.92
C SER A 5 -4.04 -48.18 -8.81
N ILE A 6 -3.98 -48.66 -7.57
CA ILE A 6 -4.44 -47.92 -6.40
C ILE A 6 -3.55 -46.69 -6.16
N PHE A 7 -2.23 -46.85 -6.25
CA PHE A 7 -1.28 -45.75 -6.07
C PHE A 7 -1.47 -44.64 -7.11
N LEU A 8 -1.70 -45.02 -8.38
CA LEU A 8 -1.97 -44.04 -9.44
C LEU A 8 -3.30 -43.31 -9.19
N GLY A 9 -4.37 -44.02 -8.81
CA GLY A 9 -5.66 -43.40 -8.49
C GLY A 9 -5.60 -42.41 -7.33
N ILE A 10 -4.85 -42.75 -6.27
CA ILE A 10 -4.61 -41.85 -5.13
C ILE A 10 -3.83 -40.62 -5.58
N PHE A 11 -2.78 -40.80 -6.39
CA PHE A 11 -1.96 -39.69 -6.88
C PHE A 11 -2.74 -38.73 -7.77
N THR A 12 -3.56 -39.24 -8.70
CA THR A 12 -4.43 -38.41 -9.54
C THR A 12 -5.50 -37.70 -8.72
N SER A 13 -6.06 -38.37 -7.70
CA SER A 13 -7.03 -37.77 -6.77
C SER A 13 -6.43 -36.62 -5.98
N ILE A 14 -5.20 -36.75 -5.49
CA ILE A 14 -4.50 -35.69 -4.74
C ILE A 14 -4.22 -34.50 -5.65
N LEU A 15 -3.75 -34.73 -6.88
CA LEU A 15 -3.50 -33.65 -7.86
C LEU A 15 -4.79 -32.91 -8.24
N VAL A 16 -5.86 -33.63 -8.52
CA VAL A 16 -7.17 -33.04 -8.84
C VAL A 16 -7.71 -32.27 -7.64
N PHE A 17 -7.61 -32.83 -6.44
CA PHE A 17 -8.03 -32.17 -5.21
C PHE A 17 -7.22 -30.89 -4.96
N GLN A 18 -5.90 -30.88 -5.18
CA GLN A 18 -5.07 -29.69 -5.08
C GLN A 18 -5.46 -28.63 -6.11
N THR A 19 -5.68 -29.01 -7.38
CA THR A 19 -6.12 -28.05 -8.41
C THR A 19 -7.49 -27.46 -8.13
N ILE A 20 -8.43 -28.27 -7.61
CA ILE A 20 -9.76 -27.80 -7.21
C ILE A 20 -9.64 -26.92 -5.98
N PHE A 21 -8.82 -27.27 -4.99
CA PHE A 21 -8.63 -26.48 -3.78
C PHE A 21 -7.98 -25.14 -4.10
N PHE A 22 -6.97 -25.08 -4.98
CA PHE A 22 -6.37 -23.81 -5.44
C PHE A 22 -7.30 -22.98 -6.35
N ALA A 23 -8.17 -23.62 -7.13
CA ALA A 23 -9.14 -22.92 -7.98
C ALA A 23 -10.40 -22.46 -7.21
N LEU A 24 -10.73 -23.13 -6.10
CA LEU A 24 -11.89 -22.85 -5.26
C LEU A 24 -11.57 -22.11 -3.97
N THR A 25 -10.30 -21.99 -3.56
CA THR A 25 -9.93 -21.00 -2.55
C THR A 25 -10.26 -19.65 -3.18
N PRO A 26 -11.30 -18.95 -2.72
CA PRO A 26 -11.40 -17.56 -3.07
C PRO A 26 -10.12 -16.96 -2.48
N ILE A 27 -9.35 -16.26 -3.30
CA ILE A 27 -8.42 -15.27 -2.75
C ILE A 27 -9.38 -14.25 -2.13
N ILE A 28 -9.77 -14.47 -0.87
CA ILE A 28 -10.56 -13.51 -0.11
C ILE A 28 -9.56 -12.38 0.22
N LYS A 29 -9.23 -11.57 -0.80
CA LYS A 29 -9.02 -10.15 -0.53
C LYS A 29 -10.39 -9.66 -0.11
N ALA A 30 -10.45 -8.99 1.03
CA ALA A 30 -11.65 -8.24 1.37
C ALA A 30 -11.92 -7.31 0.18
N ASP A 31 -13.06 -7.51 -0.48
CA ASP A 31 -13.53 -6.66 -1.57
C ASP A 31 -14.00 -5.34 -0.93
N THR A 32 -13.08 -4.60 -0.35
CA THR A 32 -13.34 -3.22 0.08
C THR A 32 -13.29 -2.41 -1.20
N ALA A 33 -14.47 -2.23 -1.81
CA ALA A 33 -14.64 -1.32 -2.93
C ALA A 33 -13.92 -0.01 -2.61
N ILE A 34 -13.06 0.45 -3.53
CA ILE A 34 -12.39 1.73 -3.37
C ILE A 34 -13.49 2.80 -3.30
N PRO A 35 -13.52 3.65 -2.25
CA PRO A 35 -14.57 4.64 -2.11
C PRO A 35 -14.53 5.64 -3.27
N GLU A 36 -15.70 6.13 -3.71
CA GLU A 36 -15.84 6.97 -4.90
C GLU A 36 -15.03 8.27 -4.88
N ASN A 37 -14.61 8.72 -3.68
CA ASN A 37 -13.76 9.89 -3.53
C ASN A 37 -12.27 9.63 -3.82
N TYR A 38 -11.85 8.37 -4.02
CA TYR A 38 -10.48 7.98 -4.34
C TYR A 38 -10.36 7.42 -5.76
N CYS A 39 -9.13 7.24 -6.23
CA CYS A 39 -8.85 6.66 -7.54
C CYS A 39 -9.25 5.17 -7.57
N GLY A 40 -10.25 4.82 -8.39
CA GLY A 40 -10.72 3.43 -8.54
C GLY A 40 -9.70 2.46 -9.14
N GLU A 41 -8.60 2.99 -9.68
CA GLU A 41 -7.48 2.21 -10.26
C GLU A 41 -6.30 2.06 -9.30
N LEU A 42 -6.45 2.45 -8.02
CA LEU A 42 -5.43 2.24 -7.00
C LEU A 42 -5.10 0.74 -6.85
N ASP A 43 -3.83 0.36 -7.03
CA ASP A 43 -3.42 -1.04 -7.01
C ASP A 43 -2.98 -1.49 -5.61
N PHE A 44 -3.82 -2.30 -4.97
CA PHE A 44 -3.53 -2.93 -3.67
C PHE A 44 -2.57 -4.13 -3.75
N ASN A 45 -1.98 -4.41 -4.91
CA ASN A 45 -0.89 -5.38 -5.07
C ASN A 45 0.47 -4.71 -5.27
N GLU A 46 0.47 -3.41 -5.59
CA GLU A 46 1.69 -2.65 -5.81
C GLU A 46 2.28 -2.16 -4.48
N VAL A 47 3.61 -2.05 -4.45
CA VAL A 47 4.32 -1.43 -3.34
C VAL A 47 4.85 -0.09 -3.81
N TYR A 48 4.32 0.99 -3.26
CA TYR A 48 4.76 2.35 -3.56
C TYR A 48 6.06 2.66 -2.83
N ILE A 49 7.10 3.05 -3.57
CA ILE A 49 8.47 3.19 -3.08
C ILE A 49 8.84 4.66 -3.00
N TYR A 50 9.04 5.13 -1.78
CA TYR A 50 9.50 6.47 -1.47
C TYR A 50 10.99 6.47 -1.18
N ASP A 51 11.78 7.12 -2.05
CA ASP A 51 13.20 7.36 -1.79
C ASP A 51 13.35 8.51 -0.80
N VAL A 52 14.16 8.29 0.23
CA VAL A 52 14.35 9.22 1.34
C VAL A 52 15.64 10.02 1.13
N SER A 53 15.52 11.33 0.94
CA SER A 53 16.67 12.23 0.86
C SER A 53 17.10 12.75 2.23
N SER A 54 16.15 12.89 3.16
CA SER A 54 16.40 13.30 4.54
C SER A 54 15.52 12.52 5.51
N PHE A 55 16.12 11.96 6.54
CA PHE A 55 15.42 11.44 7.72
C PHE A 55 16.30 11.72 8.93
N ASN A 56 16.04 12.83 9.60
CA ASN A 56 16.80 13.25 10.76
C ASN A 56 15.91 13.17 11.99
N THR A 57 16.38 12.43 12.98
CA THR A 57 15.75 12.35 14.30
C THR A 57 16.86 12.39 15.33
N SER A 58 16.66 13.12 16.43
CA SER A 58 17.62 13.10 17.54
C SER A 58 17.67 11.75 18.29
N LYS A 59 16.63 10.92 18.11
CA LYS A 59 16.43 9.57 18.63
C LYS A 59 15.52 8.82 17.65
N PRO A 60 15.57 7.48 17.54
CA PRO A 60 14.65 6.73 16.69
C PRO A 60 13.20 7.20 16.85
N LEU A 61 12.49 7.41 15.73
CA LEU A 61 11.14 7.94 15.75
C LEU A 61 10.21 6.93 16.42
N GLU A 62 9.67 7.29 17.58
CA GLU A 62 8.69 6.46 18.27
C GLU A 62 7.42 6.35 17.43
N TRP A 63 7.10 5.14 16.98
CA TRP A 63 5.85 4.87 16.30
C TRP A 63 4.77 4.66 17.34
N ARG A 64 3.94 5.69 17.52
CA ARG A 64 2.79 5.67 18.41
C ARG A 64 1.57 5.39 17.54
N GLU A 65 0.73 4.46 17.93
CA GLU A 65 -0.59 4.35 17.32
C GLU A 65 -1.37 5.66 17.58
N LEU A 66 -2.65 5.73 17.25
CA LEU A 66 -3.46 6.94 17.45
C LEU A 66 -3.72 7.33 18.92
N ASP A 67 -3.04 6.68 19.87
CA ASP A 67 -3.01 6.99 21.29
C ASP A 67 -1.62 7.52 21.72
N TRP A 68 -1.54 8.83 21.96
CA TRP A 68 -0.31 9.50 22.41
C TRP A 68 0.14 9.08 23.82
N PHE A 69 -0.77 8.56 24.65
CA PHE A 69 -0.47 8.16 26.03
C PHE A 69 -0.05 6.69 26.12
N ALA A 70 -0.35 5.88 25.11
CA ALA A 70 0.09 4.50 25.05
C ALA A 70 1.63 4.40 24.89
N PRO A 71 2.25 3.30 25.36
CA PRO A 71 3.62 2.98 24.98
C PRO A 71 3.76 2.89 23.45
N PRO A 72 4.89 3.33 22.87
CA PRO A 72 5.09 3.21 21.43
C PRO A 72 5.07 1.75 21.01
N ARG A 73 4.45 1.47 19.85
CA ARG A 73 4.41 0.13 19.25
C ARG A 73 5.78 -0.33 18.80
N GLY A 74 6.64 0.62 18.42
CA GLY A 74 8.00 0.36 18.00
C GLY A 74 8.71 1.66 17.63
N PHE A 75 9.81 1.51 16.89
CA PHE A 75 10.58 2.65 16.39
C PHE A 75 10.70 2.56 14.87
N ALA A 76 10.35 3.64 14.20
CA ALA A 76 10.63 3.86 12.79
C ALA A 76 11.99 4.53 12.64
N ASN A 77 12.83 4.02 11.75
CA ASN A 77 14.06 4.71 11.38
C ASN A 77 14.49 4.32 9.96
N THR A 78 15.01 5.31 9.25
CA THR A 78 15.67 5.14 7.95
C THR A 78 16.83 6.14 7.87
N THR A 79 17.55 6.16 6.75
CA THR A 79 18.70 7.05 6.51
C THR A 79 18.50 7.78 5.19
N PRO A 80 19.23 8.90 4.95
CA PRO A 80 19.40 9.41 3.60
C PRO A 80 19.85 8.30 2.64
N GLY A 81 19.23 8.24 1.46
CA GLY A 81 19.39 7.17 0.48
C GLY A 81 18.69 5.86 0.84
N GLY A 82 17.93 5.82 1.93
CA GLY A 82 17.04 4.72 2.32
C GLY A 82 15.68 4.82 1.63
N GLN A 83 14.74 3.95 2.02
CA GLN A 83 13.42 3.89 1.41
C GLN A 83 12.31 3.69 2.45
N ILE A 84 11.12 4.23 2.14
CA ILE A 84 9.86 3.89 2.82
C ILE A 84 8.97 3.21 1.78
N LEU A 85 8.56 1.98 2.05
CA LEU A 85 7.74 1.17 1.16
C LEU A 85 6.33 1.10 1.71
N VAL A 86 5.34 1.49 0.91
CA VAL A 86 3.93 1.59 1.31
C VAL A 86 3.11 0.61 0.47
N ASN A 87 2.40 -0.30 1.13
CA ASN A 87 1.51 -1.25 0.47
C ASN A 87 0.09 -1.06 1.02
N PHE A 88 -0.81 -0.49 0.22
CA PHE A 88 -2.19 -0.28 0.61
C PHE A 88 -2.94 -1.62 0.70
N THR A 89 -3.59 -1.85 1.84
CA THR A 89 -4.29 -3.10 2.16
C THR A 89 -5.82 -2.99 2.05
N GLY A 90 -6.33 -1.80 1.73
CA GLY A 90 -7.75 -1.54 1.52
C GLY A 90 -8.24 -0.29 2.24
N PHE A 91 -9.57 -0.16 2.32
CA PHE A 91 -10.25 0.94 3.00
C PHE A 91 -11.13 0.39 4.12
N TYR A 92 -11.03 0.96 5.31
CA TYR A 92 -11.74 0.51 6.50
C TYR A 92 -12.25 1.70 7.31
N ASP A 93 -13.09 1.41 8.31
CA ASP A 93 -13.54 2.43 9.26
C ASP A 93 -12.35 3.06 9.99
N LYS A 94 -12.39 4.38 10.12
CA LYS A 94 -11.44 5.17 10.89
C LYS A 94 -11.43 4.68 12.34
N ASP A 95 -10.23 4.55 12.90
CA ASP A 95 -10.06 4.23 14.32
C ASP A 95 -10.76 5.28 15.19
N PRO A 96 -11.53 4.88 16.23
CA PRO A 96 -12.22 5.83 17.12
C PRO A 96 -11.30 6.87 17.78
N ASN A 97 -10.00 6.57 17.95
CA ASN A 97 -9.02 7.49 18.50
C ASN A 97 -8.55 8.55 17.48
N ASP A 98 -8.80 8.35 16.18
CA ASP A 98 -8.48 9.35 15.14
C ASP A 98 -9.52 10.47 15.02
N SER A 99 -10.09 10.88 16.16
CA SER A 99 -11.12 11.92 16.24
C SER A 99 -10.62 13.32 15.82
N TYR A 100 -9.30 13.52 15.77
CA TYR A 100 -8.66 14.76 15.32
C TYR A 100 -8.19 14.69 13.85
N ASN A 101 -8.89 13.93 13.02
CA ASN A 101 -8.64 13.83 11.58
C ASN A 101 -9.91 14.24 10.81
N LEU A 102 -9.76 15.21 9.89
CA LEU A 102 -10.86 15.69 9.03
C LEU A 102 -11.22 14.74 7.89
N PHE A 103 -10.34 13.78 7.58
CA PHE A 103 -10.65 12.72 6.62
C PHE A 103 -11.55 11.70 7.33
N GLU A 104 -12.75 11.49 6.78
CA GLU A 104 -13.75 10.60 7.37
C GLU A 104 -13.62 9.16 6.87
N SER A 105 -14.30 8.25 7.57
CA SER A 105 -14.45 6.88 7.10
C SER A 105 -15.15 6.82 5.73
N PRO A 106 -14.79 5.84 4.89
CA PRO A 106 -13.67 4.90 5.08
C PRO A 106 -12.30 5.55 4.74
N THR A 107 -11.26 5.16 5.49
CA THR A 107 -9.88 5.64 5.30
C THR A 107 -8.97 4.52 4.81
N SER A 108 -7.90 4.84 4.09
CA SER A 108 -6.98 3.83 3.58
C SER A 108 -6.13 3.27 4.71
N TYR A 109 -5.87 1.97 4.64
CA TYR A 109 -4.95 1.24 5.50
C TYR A 109 -3.81 0.68 4.67
N MET A 110 -2.65 0.54 5.29
CA MET A 110 -1.44 0.11 4.60
C MET A 110 -0.47 -0.62 5.54
N ASN A 111 0.44 -1.37 4.94
CA ASN A 111 1.67 -1.82 5.58
C ASN A 111 2.81 -0.91 5.16
N ILE A 112 3.71 -0.59 6.09
CA ILE A 112 4.81 0.34 5.87
C ILE A 112 6.10 -0.31 6.31
N GLU A 113 7.07 -0.36 5.40
CA GLU A 113 8.41 -0.87 5.67
C GLU A 113 9.44 0.24 5.53
N PHE A 114 10.29 0.37 6.54
CA PHE A 114 11.42 1.30 6.56
C PHE A 114 12.71 0.54 6.22
N LYS A 115 13.39 0.95 5.16
CA LYS A 115 14.71 0.43 4.77
C LYS A 115 15.78 1.48 4.98
N GLU A 116 16.85 1.09 5.64
CA GLU A 116 18.05 1.91 5.81
C GLU A 116 19.03 1.63 4.68
N ASN A 117 19.77 2.66 4.26
CA ASN A 117 20.92 2.50 3.40
C ASN A 117 22.18 2.30 4.25
N ARG A 118 22.69 1.07 4.24
CA ARG A 118 23.91 0.69 4.93
C ARG A 118 25.00 0.46 3.89
N LEU A 119 25.80 1.50 3.63
CA LEU A 119 26.93 1.45 2.69
C LEU A 119 26.53 1.04 1.25
N GLY A 120 25.40 1.56 0.77
CA GLY A 120 24.87 1.28 -0.56
C GLY A 120 23.93 0.07 -0.64
N VAL A 121 23.71 -0.64 0.48
CA VAL A 121 22.79 -1.76 0.55
C VAL A 121 21.54 -1.37 1.35
N LEU A 122 20.37 -1.55 0.75
CA LEU A 122 19.09 -1.35 1.43
C LEU A 122 18.79 -2.53 2.34
N VAL A 123 18.64 -2.27 3.63
CA VAL A 123 18.35 -3.28 4.66
C VAL A 123 17.07 -2.89 5.39
N THR A 124 16.13 -3.83 5.48
CA THR A 124 14.91 -3.66 6.26
C THR A 124 15.25 -3.41 7.72
N ASN A 125 14.67 -2.34 8.27
CA ASN A 125 14.81 -1.99 9.67
C ASN A 125 13.55 -2.38 10.45
N THR A 126 12.40 -1.80 10.08
CA THR A 126 11.12 -2.03 10.76
C THR A 126 9.99 -2.13 9.75
N THR A 127 8.99 -2.95 10.06
CA THR A 127 7.72 -3.01 9.32
C THR A 127 6.56 -2.84 10.28
N PHE A 128 5.64 -1.95 9.93
CA PHE A 128 4.37 -1.74 10.62
C PHE A 128 3.24 -2.25 9.73
N TYR A 129 2.28 -2.95 10.34
CA TYR A 129 1.18 -3.58 9.63
C TYR A 129 -0.15 -2.98 10.07
N ASN A 130 -1.08 -2.88 9.11
CA ASN A 130 -2.44 -2.39 9.32
C ASN A 130 -2.47 -0.98 9.92
N ILE A 131 -1.80 -0.05 9.24
CA ILE A 131 -1.63 1.34 9.65
C ILE A 131 -2.60 2.19 8.85
N SER A 132 -3.44 2.97 9.53
CA SER A 132 -4.35 3.90 8.86
C SER A 132 -3.58 5.10 8.30
N ASN A 133 -4.11 5.71 7.23
CA ASN A 133 -3.51 6.90 6.63
C ASN A 133 -3.36 8.07 7.64
N GLY A 134 -4.28 8.20 8.58
CA GLY A 134 -4.22 9.19 9.66
C GLY A 134 -3.15 8.88 10.72
N GLU A 135 -2.89 7.60 10.99
CA GLU A 135 -1.79 7.19 11.87
C GLU A 135 -0.42 7.46 11.23
N VAL A 136 -0.28 7.20 9.93
CA VAL A 136 0.92 7.57 9.17
C VAL A 136 1.18 9.06 9.29
N ASP A 137 0.15 9.85 9.02
CA ASP A 137 0.24 11.29 9.05
C ASP A 137 0.76 11.80 10.40
N MET A 138 0.17 11.28 11.48
CA MET A 138 0.53 11.63 12.84
C MET A 138 1.99 11.28 13.17
N ASN A 139 2.46 10.09 12.77
CA ASN A 139 3.81 9.64 13.09
C ASN A 139 4.88 10.30 12.22
N LEU A 140 4.60 10.48 10.92
CA LEU A 140 5.57 11.03 9.97
C LEU A 140 5.46 12.55 9.79
N ALA A 141 4.46 13.19 10.40
CA ALA A 141 4.15 14.62 10.29
C ALA A 141 4.05 15.11 8.83
N ILE A 142 3.40 14.31 7.96
CA ILE A 142 3.25 14.60 6.52
C ILE A 142 2.02 15.46 6.19
N GLY A 143 1.14 15.67 7.16
CA GLY A 143 0.04 16.63 7.17
C GLY A 143 0.18 17.63 8.31
N TYR A 144 -0.91 18.29 8.69
CA TYR A 144 -0.88 19.34 9.71
C TYR A 144 -2.25 19.54 10.35
N ASN A 145 -2.28 19.90 11.63
CA ASN A 145 -3.51 20.13 12.40
C ASN A 145 -4.50 18.96 12.22
N LYS A 146 -5.72 19.21 11.74
CA LYS A 146 -6.68 18.16 11.41
C LYS A 146 -6.52 17.62 9.98
N PHE A 147 -5.77 18.29 9.12
CA PHE A 147 -5.52 17.90 7.73
C PHE A 147 -4.47 16.79 7.68
N LYS A 148 -4.87 15.60 8.15
CA LYS A 148 -4.01 14.42 8.21
C LYS A 148 -3.99 13.66 6.89
N SER A 149 -3.37 14.27 5.88
CA SER A 149 -3.43 13.82 4.48
C SER A 149 -2.70 12.51 4.18
N GLY A 150 -1.72 12.12 5.00
CA GLY A 150 -1.07 10.83 4.86
C GLY A 150 -0.41 10.59 3.48
N PHE A 151 -0.39 9.35 3.01
CA PHE A 151 0.12 8.97 1.68
C PHE A 151 -0.92 9.08 0.56
N LEU A 152 -2.21 9.21 0.89
CA LEU A 152 -3.30 9.19 -0.08
C LEU A 152 -4.37 10.24 0.27
N ILE A 153 -4.76 11.05 -0.71
CA ILE A 153 -5.85 12.03 -0.60
C ILE A 153 -7.02 11.68 -1.52
N PRO A 154 -8.25 12.12 -1.19
CA PRO A 154 -9.37 12.06 -2.12
C PRO A 154 -9.17 12.98 -3.33
N ILE A 155 -9.65 12.55 -4.50
CA ILE A 155 -9.45 13.20 -5.80
C ILE A 155 -10.72 13.83 -6.37
N ASN A 156 -11.89 13.56 -5.78
CA ASN A 156 -13.18 13.94 -6.37
C ASN A 156 -13.54 15.43 -6.24
N ASN A 157 -13.04 16.13 -5.21
CA ASN A 157 -13.39 17.53 -4.95
C ASN A 157 -12.22 18.34 -4.37
N PHE A 158 -11.29 18.74 -5.25
CA PHE A 158 -10.16 19.58 -4.86
C PHE A 158 -10.60 20.96 -4.34
N THR A 159 -11.72 21.52 -4.80
CA THR A 159 -12.22 22.79 -4.25
C THR A 159 -12.52 22.68 -2.77
N TYR A 160 -13.24 21.64 -2.35
CA TYR A 160 -13.52 21.37 -0.95
C TYR A 160 -12.26 21.02 -0.17
N LEU A 161 -11.38 20.17 -0.72
CA LEU A 161 -10.12 19.80 -0.08
C LEU A 161 -9.26 21.03 0.24
N LYS A 162 -9.16 21.97 -0.71
CA LYS A 162 -8.45 23.25 -0.51
C LYS A 162 -9.07 24.11 0.57
N GLN A 163 -10.40 24.18 0.63
CA GLN A 163 -11.09 24.90 1.70
C GLN A 163 -10.78 24.30 3.08
N GLN A 164 -10.77 22.97 3.20
CA GLN A 164 -10.44 22.28 4.46
C GLN A 164 -8.98 22.50 4.87
N ALA A 165 -8.05 22.48 3.91
CA ALA A 165 -6.64 22.80 4.12
C ALA A 165 -6.45 24.24 4.63
N TYR A 166 -7.03 25.23 3.95
CA TYR A 166 -6.95 26.65 4.38
C TYR A 166 -7.61 26.90 5.74
N ALA A 167 -8.67 26.16 6.07
CA ALA A 167 -9.33 26.29 7.38
C ALA A 167 -8.40 25.92 8.56
N GLN A 168 -7.21 25.36 8.30
CA GLN A 168 -6.21 25.05 9.32
C GLN A 168 -5.27 26.23 9.64
N ASP A 169 -5.39 27.39 8.99
CA ASP A 169 -4.44 28.51 9.12
C ASP A 169 -4.58 29.36 10.38
N GLU A 170 -5.79 29.47 10.90
CA GLU A 170 -6.13 30.44 11.94
C GLU A 170 -6.84 29.80 13.16
N PRO A 171 -6.92 30.50 14.31
CA PRO A 171 -7.58 30.00 15.51
C PRO A 171 -8.97 29.39 15.21
N PRO A 172 -9.32 28.24 15.82
CA PRO A 172 -8.72 27.65 17.04
C PRO A 172 -7.46 26.79 16.81
N TYR A 173 -6.92 26.73 15.59
CA TYR A 173 -5.70 25.97 15.30
C TYR A 173 -4.42 26.78 15.58
N TRP A 174 -3.27 26.15 15.38
CA TRP A 174 -1.98 26.83 15.49
C TRP A 174 -1.90 27.93 14.43
N ASN A 175 -1.58 29.16 14.85
CA ASN A 175 -1.38 30.28 13.94
C ASN A 175 -0.35 29.90 12.87
N ALA A 176 -0.79 29.81 11.62
CA ALA A 176 -0.01 29.26 10.53
C ALA A 176 -0.24 30.02 9.22
N THR A 177 0.31 29.49 8.14
CA THR A 177 0.03 29.89 6.78
C THR A 177 0.10 28.66 5.91
N VAL A 178 -0.94 28.45 5.12
CA VAL A 178 -1.08 27.39 4.14
C VAL A 178 -1.01 28.08 2.80
N ILE A 179 -0.13 27.60 1.94
CA ILE A 179 -0.06 28.01 0.54
C ILE A 179 -0.46 26.78 -0.26
N ILE A 180 -1.46 26.92 -1.12
CA ILE A 180 -1.90 25.85 -2.01
C ILE A 180 -1.60 26.24 -3.44
N GLU A 181 -0.86 25.37 -4.12
CA GLU A 181 -0.58 25.49 -5.55
C GLU A 181 -1.21 24.31 -6.27
N GLU A 182 -1.93 24.57 -7.35
CA GLU A 182 -2.58 23.54 -8.15
C GLU A 182 -2.13 23.68 -9.60
N THR A 183 -1.70 22.56 -10.19
CA THR A 183 -1.40 22.45 -11.62
C THR A 183 -2.38 21.48 -12.26
N GLN A 184 -2.18 21.17 -13.55
CA GLN A 184 -3.00 20.18 -14.24
C GLN A 184 -2.94 18.82 -13.53
N ASN A 185 -1.74 18.37 -13.16
CA ASN A 185 -1.51 17.01 -12.67
C ASN A 185 -1.31 16.96 -11.15
N ASN A 186 -0.89 18.05 -10.50
CA ASN A 186 -0.49 18.01 -9.09
C ASN A 186 -1.22 19.06 -8.26
N ILE A 187 -1.38 18.77 -6.96
CA ILE A 187 -1.77 19.73 -5.93
C ILE A 187 -0.73 19.72 -4.81
N SER A 188 -0.29 20.90 -4.39
CA SER A 188 0.71 21.10 -3.34
C SER A 188 0.10 21.86 -2.17
N PHE A 189 0.41 21.44 -0.96
CA PHE A 189 0.07 22.11 0.29
C PHE A 189 1.37 22.43 1.04
N ASP A 190 1.67 23.71 1.26
CA ASP A 190 2.81 24.19 2.04
C ASP A 190 2.30 24.87 3.31
N PHE A 191 2.40 24.16 4.44
CA PHE A 191 2.00 24.60 5.76
C PHE A 191 3.20 25.14 6.55
N ARG A 192 3.04 26.31 7.15
CA ARG A 192 4.07 26.99 7.96
C ARG A 192 3.50 27.52 9.26
N GLN A 193 3.80 26.84 10.35
CA GLN A 193 3.40 27.26 11.68
C GLN A 193 4.23 28.46 12.17
N LYS A 194 3.58 29.50 12.69
CA LYS A 194 4.20 30.77 13.11
C LYS A 194 4.60 30.82 14.59
N GLY A 195 4.21 29.84 15.40
CA GLY A 195 4.57 29.76 16.83
C GLY A 195 4.38 28.37 17.42
N GLY A 196 5.04 28.05 18.54
CA GLY A 196 5.03 26.70 19.14
C GLY A 196 6.15 25.81 18.60
N PHE A 197 5.82 24.60 18.15
CA PHE A 197 6.80 23.62 17.63
C PHE A 197 7.40 23.98 16.26
N LEU A 198 6.86 25.03 15.61
CA LEU A 198 7.31 25.56 14.32
C LEU A 198 7.35 24.50 13.21
N GLN A 199 6.28 23.71 13.08
CA GLN A 199 6.16 22.75 11.99
C GLN A 199 6.16 23.45 10.62
N ARG A 200 6.92 22.88 9.69
CA ARG A 200 6.86 23.22 8.26
C ARG A 200 6.67 21.95 7.48
N THR A 201 5.67 21.91 6.61
CA THR A 201 5.33 20.70 5.85
C THR A 201 4.89 21.09 4.46
N LYS A 202 5.62 20.64 3.45
CA LYS A 202 5.22 20.72 2.05
C LYS A 202 4.89 19.32 1.56
N SER A 203 3.67 19.10 1.09
CA SER A 203 3.24 17.82 0.52
C SER A 203 2.63 18.04 -0.85
N ILE A 204 3.07 17.27 -1.84
CA ILE A 204 2.62 17.34 -3.24
C ILE A 204 1.98 16.00 -3.59
N TYR A 205 0.77 16.04 -4.11
CA TYR A 205 -0.01 14.88 -4.51
C TYR A 205 -0.30 14.89 -6.00
N ASP A 206 -0.34 13.69 -6.59
CA ASP A 206 -0.88 13.46 -7.93
C ASP A 206 -2.41 13.59 -7.90
N LYS A 207 -2.99 14.32 -8.83
CA LYS A 207 -4.44 14.58 -8.86
C LYS A 207 -5.24 13.42 -9.45
N ILE A 208 -4.61 12.52 -10.19
CA ILE A 208 -5.29 11.39 -10.83
C ILE A 208 -5.41 10.23 -9.86
N SER A 209 -4.30 9.85 -9.22
CA SER A 209 -4.22 8.74 -8.27
C SER A 209 -4.51 9.17 -6.82
N GLY A 210 -4.27 10.43 -6.47
CA GLY A 210 -4.32 10.92 -5.09
C GLY A 210 -3.07 10.58 -4.27
N LEU A 211 -2.07 9.93 -4.87
CA LEU A 211 -0.85 9.50 -4.17
C LEU A 211 0.06 10.68 -3.83
N LEU A 212 0.66 10.63 -2.65
CA LEU A 212 1.75 11.54 -2.27
C LEU A 212 2.94 11.31 -3.22
N ILE A 213 3.34 12.34 -3.96
CA ILE A 213 4.51 12.31 -4.84
C ILE A 213 5.75 12.78 -4.08
N TYR A 214 5.63 13.81 -3.26
CA TYR A 214 6.75 14.43 -2.56
C TYR A 214 6.29 14.97 -1.22
N THR A 215 7.11 14.81 -0.19
CA THR A 215 6.96 15.57 1.04
C THR A 215 8.30 16.05 1.57
N ASN A 216 8.26 17.22 2.20
CA ASN A 216 9.36 17.79 2.98
C ASN A 216 8.77 18.40 4.24
N THR A 217 9.02 17.75 5.37
CA THR A 217 8.47 18.13 6.65
C THR A 217 9.56 18.29 7.70
N SER A 218 9.33 19.22 8.63
CA SER A 218 10.19 19.46 9.77
C SER A 218 9.35 19.88 10.98
N ILE A 219 9.65 19.31 12.14
CA ILE A 219 9.06 19.71 13.43
C ILE A 219 10.08 19.45 14.54
N GLY A 220 10.42 20.49 15.31
CA GLY A 220 11.51 20.40 16.29
C GLY A 220 12.82 19.92 15.65
N ASN A 221 13.34 18.77 16.12
CA ASN A 221 14.56 18.14 15.59
C ASN A 221 14.29 17.05 14.54
N TYR A 222 13.02 16.82 14.19
CA TYR A 222 12.65 15.84 13.17
C TYR A 222 12.60 16.50 11.79
N THR A 223 13.17 15.84 10.79
CA THR A 223 12.96 16.17 9.38
C THR A 223 12.75 14.91 8.56
N LEU A 224 11.82 14.95 7.61
CA LEU A 224 11.63 13.93 6.59
C LEU A 224 11.49 14.61 5.24
N GLU A 225 12.28 14.15 4.27
CA GLU A 225 12.10 14.48 2.86
C GLU A 225 12.15 13.19 2.05
N MET A 226 11.12 12.97 1.23
CA MET A 226 10.99 11.77 0.42
C MET A 226 10.20 12.02 -0.86
N THR A 227 10.46 11.20 -1.88
CA THR A 227 9.82 11.27 -3.20
C THR A 227 9.39 9.89 -3.67
N LEU A 228 8.17 9.77 -4.17
CA LEU A 228 7.66 8.56 -4.82
C LEU A 228 8.40 8.29 -6.14
N THR A 229 8.89 7.08 -6.33
CA THR A 229 9.73 6.70 -7.49
C THR A 229 8.99 5.90 -8.56
N ASN A 230 7.90 5.23 -8.20
CA ASN A 230 7.11 4.36 -9.06
C ASN A 230 5.65 4.82 -9.13
N LEU A 231 5.41 6.11 -9.42
CA LEU A 231 4.06 6.61 -9.69
C LEU A 231 3.45 5.83 -10.88
N PRO A 232 2.26 5.22 -10.74
CA PRO A 232 1.64 4.45 -11.81
C PRO A 232 1.24 5.36 -12.97
N ASP A 233 1.49 4.90 -14.20
CA ASP A 233 0.95 5.56 -15.39
C ASP A 233 -0.46 5.07 -15.66
N LEU A 234 -1.43 5.73 -15.05
CA LEU A 234 -2.86 5.42 -15.22
C LEU A 234 -3.39 5.78 -16.62
N ASN A 235 -2.58 6.42 -17.47
CA ASN A 235 -2.93 6.64 -18.87
C ASN A 235 -2.34 5.57 -19.80
N ALA A 236 -1.52 4.65 -19.30
CA ALA A 236 -0.93 3.60 -20.11
C ALA A 236 -1.96 2.50 -20.41
N GLU A 237 -2.12 2.15 -21.70
CA GLU A 237 -2.89 0.97 -22.09
C GLU A 237 -2.28 -0.28 -21.45
N LEU A 238 -3.05 -1.01 -20.63
CA LEU A 238 -2.62 -2.27 -20.06
C LEU A 238 -2.18 -3.22 -21.18
N PRO A 239 -0.98 -3.82 -21.11
CA PRO A 239 -0.58 -4.81 -22.10
C PRO A 239 -1.56 -5.99 -22.03
N LEU A 240 -2.29 -6.23 -23.12
CA LEU A 240 -3.11 -7.43 -23.28
C LEU A 240 -2.18 -8.63 -23.13
N ILE A 241 -2.23 -9.33 -21.99
CA ILE A 241 -1.58 -10.64 -21.86
C ILE A 241 -2.43 -11.59 -22.72
N PRO A 242 -1.93 -12.09 -23.87
CA PRO A 242 -2.73 -12.99 -24.68
C PRO A 242 -3.00 -14.25 -23.86
N ALA A 243 -4.26 -14.65 -23.72
CA ALA A 243 -4.67 -15.85 -22.95
C ALA A 243 -4.19 -17.18 -23.59
N TYR A 244 -3.53 -17.12 -24.74
CA TYR A 244 -3.10 -18.28 -25.51
C TYR A 244 -2.05 -19.17 -24.80
N PRO A 245 -0.99 -18.65 -24.15
CA PRO A 245 0.04 -19.47 -23.52
C PRO A 245 -0.51 -20.25 -22.32
N THR A 246 -1.36 -19.63 -21.50
CA THR A 246 -2.02 -20.29 -20.36
C THR A 246 -2.97 -21.38 -20.84
N LEU A 247 -3.76 -21.13 -21.89
CA LEU A 247 -4.65 -22.14 -22.48
C LEU A 247 -3.87 -23.36 -23.04
N ILE A 248 -2.71 -23.12 -23.67
CA ILE A 248 -1.83 -24.18 -24.20
C ILE A 248 -1.23 -25.04 -23.08
N ILE A 249 -0.83 -24.42 -21.96
CA ILE A 249 -0.30 -25.17 -20.81
C ILE A 249 -1.40 -26.04 -20.18
N PHE A 250 -2.61 -25.52 -19.99
CA PHE A 250 -3.72 -26.31 -19.44
C PHE A 250 -4.19 -27.45 -20.36
N THR A 251 -4.26 -27.20 -21.67
CA THR A 251 -4.63 -28.23 -22.65
C THR A 251 -3.56 -29.31 -22.79
N SER A 252 -2.28 -28.93 -22.83
CA SER A 252 -1.18 -29.90 -22.89
C SER A 252 -1.17 -30.81 -21.66
N LEU A 253 -1.28 -30.25 -20.44
CA LEU A 253 -1.40 -31.01 -19.18
C LEU A 253 -2.57 -31.99 -19.22
N SER A 254 -3.74 -31.54 -19.69
CA SER A 254 -4.95 -32.36 -19.78
C SER A 254 -4.76 -33.54 -20.75
N ILE A 255 -4.18 -33.29 -21.93
CA ILE A 255 -3.90 -34.32 -22.94
C ILE A 255 -2.91 -35.36 -22.42
N THR A 256 -1.79 -34.94 -21.80
CA THR A 256 -0.83 -35.88 -21.20
C THR A 256 -1.46 -36.76 -20.14
N THR A 257 -2.34 -36.19 -19.31
CA THR A 257 -3.03 -36.93 -18.25
C THR A 257 -3.94 -38.01 -18.83
N ILE A 258 -4.71 -37.67 -19.88
CA ILE A 258 -5.56 -38.63 -20.59
C ILE A 258 -4.73 -39.76 -21.22
N ILE A 259 -3.62 -39.43 -21.88
CA ILE A 259 -2.71 -40.41 -22.50
C ILE A 259 -2.15 -41.37 -21.45
N LEU A 260 -1.72 -40.86 -20.30
CA LEU A 260 -1.19 -41.67 -19.20
C LEU A 260 -2.26 -42.63 -18.66
N ILE A 261 -3.49 -42.17 -18.46
CA ILE A 261 -4.63 -43.01 -18.01
C ILE A 261 -4.92 -44.14 -19.02
N LEU A 262 -4.98 -43.81 -20.32
CA LEU A 262 -5.25 -44.79 -21.37
C LEU A 262 -4.13 -45.83 -21.50
N SER A 263 -2.87 -45.41 -21.40
CA SER A 263 -1.71 -46.30 -21.46
C SER A 263 -1.66 -47.30 -20.29
N ALA A 264 -2.01 -46.83 -19.07
CA ALA A 264 -2.10 -47.67 -17.89
C ALA A 264 -3.21 -48.73 -18.01
N LYS A 265 -4.38 -48.36 -18.55
CA LYS A 265 -5.48 -49.31 -18.85
C LYS A 265 -5.10 -50.38 -19.88
N ARG A 266 -4.34 -50.02 -20.92
CA ARG A 266 -3.88 -51.00 -21.92
C ARG A 266 -2.86 -52.01 -21.37
N LYS A 267 -1.91 -51.57 -20.54
CA LYS A 267 -0.92 -52.46 -19.90
C LYS A 267 -1.57 -53.46 -18.94
N THR A 268 -2.60 -53.04 -18.21
CA THR A 268 -3.36 -53.92 -17.31
C THR A 268 -4.19 -54.97 -18.05
N LYS A 269 -4.70 -54.65 -19.25
CA LYS A 269 -5.41 -55.61 -20.11
C LYS A 269 -4.48 -56.64 -20.74
N LYS A 270 -3.29 -56.23 -21.21
CA LYS A 270 -2.28 -57.15 -21.77
C LYS A 270 -1.66 -58.12 -20.76
N SER A 271 -1.67 -57.78 -19.46
CA SER A 271 -1.13 -58.63 -18.41
C SER A 271 -2.14 -59.65 -17.85
N LYS A 272 -3.39 -59.63 -18.33
CA LYS A 272 -4.46 -60.57 -17.92
C LYS A 272 -4.76 -61.64 -18.98
N ASN A 273 -4.11 -61.55 -20.15
CA ASN A 273 -4.07 -62.59 -21.18
C ASN A 273 -2.68 -63.21 -21.18
#